data_AF-S4Y4N6-F1
#
_entry.id   AF-S4Y4N6-F1
#
_cell.length_a   1.000
_cell.length_b   1.000
_cell.length_c   1.000
_cell.angle_alpha   90.00
_cell.angle_beta   90.00
_cell.angle_gamma   90.00
#
_symmetry.space_group_name_H-M   'P 1'
#
loop_
_entity.id
_entity.type
_entity.pdbx_description
1 polymer ?
#
loop_
_entity_poly.entity_id
_entity_poly.type
_entity_poly.pdbx_seq_one_letter_code
_entity_poly.pdbx_strand_id
1 'polypeptide(L)'
;MNTPHIAPPPAAPRGSPRRDRKMSARGAGLRAGVALLRALAAAGAFAAAAAPPARALAEEPRAAGVDLVVDGAPWTLDPDAVRAAVERELGAGVTPVPAAAAGRPTLVLRGEPDGRVTLSYTAADGRRIERTIDIPGEPDRAAEAIALLAGNLVRDEAAELAASFGKRAPEAPPAQPEPAAPPAPPAAGGQAAPAGAARPAQPARSSQPAPPEPARCSLPGAKDVYLGGDIVPFVGTSTIDGTNVVRRYSLNLLGGYTAGISGIEAGAGVNIASSFVCGAQLAAGANLALGPARGAQLAAGLNLARSLSGAQVGSINVAAGPVSGAQGGVLNVAAGAVDGAQLGAINVAAGALADLQIGVANAAVSDATGVQLGAINLAVGAATDVQLGLVNVAAGEWTDTQLSLINVAAGASTDVQLGLVNVATGKVEGTQIGLVNYADASQFSLGLLNFIRNGRNHVDVWGTESGIVMAGLKHGSVHVHNIYGVGVRVAGDRPLLAFSLGLGGRFHLRERAFIDLEVLGYSLLEPSTGNLSAWMTQARALLGYRLFPGLAVFGGPSYNVANGATAEEGQLSPYGSKALGEGDTVNPWRGWPGLVLGVEAF
;
A
#
# COMPACT_ATOMS: atom_id res chain seq x y z
N MET A 1 66.08 71.44 4.90
CA MET A 1 65.44 72.37 3.95
C MET A 1 64.94 71.57 2.75
N ASN A 2 63.65 71.75 2.40
CA ASN A 2 62.89 71.30 1.23
C ASN A 2 62.77 69.80 0.88
N THR A 3 61.50 69.33 0.81
CA THR A 3 60.80 68.50 -0.22
C THR A 3 59.70 67.61 0.43
N PRO A 4 58.64 67.15 -0.29
CA PRO A 4 57.31 67.78 -0.29
C PRO A 4 56.11 66.81 -0.01
N HIS A 5 54.89 67.36 0.00
CA HIS A 5 53.59 66.68 0.01
C HIS A 5 53.43 65.52 -0.99
N ILE A 6 52.83 64.38 -0.57
CA ILE A 6 51.84 63.58 -1.35
C ILE A 6 50.84 62.90 -0.38
N ALA A 7 49.55 62.97 -0.73
CA ALA A 7 48.38 62.47 0.00
C ALA A 7 48.27 60.92 0.08
N PRO A 8 47.53 60.37 1.07
CA PRO A 8 47.35 58.93 1.22
C PRO A 8 46.40 58.33 0.15
N PRO A 9 46.56 57.04 -0.19
CA PRO A 9 45.83 56.37 -1.27
C PRO A 9 44.33 56.17 -0.95
N PRO A 10 43.47 56.08 -1.98
CA PRO A 10 42.02 55.98 -1.82
C PRO A 10 41.58 54.63 -1.22
N ALA A 11 40.57 54.70 -0.36
CA ALA A 11 39.91 53.56 0.27
C ALA A 11 39.30 52.60 -0.75
N ALA A 12 39.51 51.29 -0.50
CA ALA A 12 38.93 50.20 -1.26
C ALA A 12 37.39 50.23 -1.24
N PRO A 13 36.72 49.81 -2.33
CA PRO A 13 35.27 49.88 -2.44
C PRO A 13 34.60 48.92 -1.45
N ARG A 14 33.63 49.46 -0.70
CA ARG A 14 32.75 48.71 0.21
C ARG A 14 32.00 47.64 -0.58
N GLY A 15 32.21 46.38 -0.22
CA GLY A 15 31.49 45.24 -0.77
C GLY A 15 29.98 45.38 -0.56
N SER A 16 29.22 45.09 -1.62
CA SER A 16 27.77 44.95 -1.61
C SER A 16 27.29 43.90 -0.61
N PRO A 17 26.12 44.06 0.03
CA PRO A 17 25.62 43.11 1.01
C PRO A 17 25.31 41.76 0.35
N ARG A 18 25.88 40.69 0.91
CA ARG A 18 25.55 39.29 0.59
C ARG A 18 24.04 39.10 0.78
N ARG A 19 23.30 38.94 -0.32
CA ARG A 19 21.94 38.36 -0.30
C ARG A 19 22.03 36.92 0.20
N ASP A 20 21.31 36.64 1.27
CA ASP A 20 21.15 35.35 1.91
C ASP A 20 20.75 34.24 0.91
N ARG A 21 21.69 33.34 0.61
CA ARG A 21 21.37 31.98 0.11
C ARG A 21 20.93 31.11 1.29
N LYS A 22 19.72 31.36 1.82
CA LYS A 22 19.07 30.45 2.80
C LYS A 22 17.71 29.91 2.35
N MET A 23 17.27 30.17 1.12
CA MET A 23 16.00 29.64 0.58
C MET A 23 16.13 28.38 -0.32
N SER A 24 17.31 27.79 -0.50
CA SER A 24 17.47 26.65 -1.43
C SER A 24 17.45 25.26 -0.78
N ALA A 25 17.62 25.13 0.54
CA ALA A 25 17.69 23.82 1.19
C ALA A 25 16.32 23.14 1.35
N ARG A 26 15.25 23.93 1.60
CA ARG A 26 13.88 23.42 1.79
C ARG A 26 13.28 22.86 0.49
N GLY A 27 13.61 23.44 -0.67
CA GLY A 27 13.18 22.92 -1.97
C GLY A 27 13.98 21.72 -2.46
N ALA A 28 15.24 21.58 -2.03
CA ALA A 28 16.10 20.46 -2.40
C ALA A 28 15.64 19.14 -1.79
N GLY A 29 15.22 19.14 -0.51
CA GLY A 29 14.73 17.94 0.17
C GLY A 29 13.44 17.38 -0.44
N LEU A 30 12.46 18.25 -0.72
CA LEU A 30 11.20 17.84 -1.37
C LEU A 30 11.42 17.33 -2.80
N ARG A 31 12.31 17.98 -3.58
CA ARG A 31 12.66 17.53 -4.92
C ARG A 31 13.44 16.21 -4.91
N ALA A 32 14.31 16.00 -3.93
CA ALA A 32 15.02 14.74 -3.75
C ALA A 32 14.07 13.59 -3.39
N GLY A 33 13.07 13.83 -2.52
CA GLY A 33 12.04 12.86 -2.20
C GLY A 33 11.17 12.49 -3.42
N VAL A 34 10.71 13.48 -4.19
CA VAL A 34 9.96 13.23 -5.44
C VAL A 34 10.81 12.53 -6.50
N ALA A 35 12.09 12.88 -6.64
CA ALA A 35 13.00 12.21 -7.55
C ALA A 35 13.26 10.76 -7.13
N LEU A 36 13.38 10.48 -5.83
CA LEU A 36 13.56 9.12 -5.33
C LEU A 36 12.27 8.29 -5.48
N LEU A 37 11.09 8.85 -5.21
CA LEU A 37 9.80 8.20 -5.51
C LEU A 37 9.66 7.86 -6.99
N ARG A 38 10.06 8.78 -7.88
CA ARG A 38 10.10 8.50 -9.33
C ARG A 38 11.14 7.45 -9.69
N ALA A 39 12.29 7.43 -9.01
CA ALA A 39 13.32 6.41 -9.22
C ALA A 39 12.86 5.03 -8.72
N LEU A 40 12.13 4.96 -7.60
CA LEU A 40 11.51 3.72 -7.10
C LEU A 40 10.41 3.23 -8.05
N ALA A 41 9.55 4.14 -8.52
CA ALA A 41 8.53 3.82 -9.53
C ALA A 41 9.17 3.38 -10.86
N ALA A 42 10.26 4.04 -11.28
CA ALA A 42 11.02 3.67 -12.47
C ALA A 42 11.79 2.36 -12.27
N ALA A 43 12.28 2.05 -11.08
CA ALA A 43 12.91 0.79 -10.75
C ALA A 43 11.89 -0.35 -10.71
N GLY A 44 10.67 -0.09 -10.21
CA GLY A 44 9.53 -1.01 -10.33
C GLY A 44 9.11 -1.22 -11.78
N ALA A 45 9.04 -0.16 -12.59
CA ALA A 45 8.76 -0.25 -14.02
C ALA A 45 9.90 -0.96 -14.78
N PHE A 46 11.16 -0.75 -14.39
CA PHE A 46 12.32 -1.46 -14.92
C PHE A 46 12.30 -2.93 -14.51
N ALA A 47 11.89 -3.27 -13.27
CA ALA A 47 11.66 -4.64 -12.84
C ALA A 47 10.58 -5.32 -13.68
N ALA A 48 9.46 -4.62 -13.93
CA ALA A 48 8.39 -5.07 -14.80
C ALA A 48 8.83 -5.21 -16.27
N ALA A 49 9.78 -4.40 -16.74
CA ALA A 49 10.35 -4.46 -18.09
C ALA A 49 11.53 -5.45 -18.23
N ALA A 50 12.24 -5.74 -17.13
CA ALA A 50 13.34 -6.71 -17.02
C ALA A 50 12.82 -8.11 -16.72
N ALA A 51 11.57 -8.25 -16.27
CA ALA A 51 10.80 -9.46 -16.52
C ALA A 51 10.81 -9.67 -18.04
N PRO A 52 11.41 -10.76 -18.56
CA PRO A 52 11.39 -10.98 -19.99
C PRO A 52 9.94 -10.95 -20.45
N PRO A 53 9.61 -10.34 -21.59
CA PRO A 53 8.34 -10.63 -22.21
C PRO A 53 8.26 -12.15 -22.28
N ALA A 54 7.16 -12.74 -21.85
CA ALA A 54 6.97 -14.19 -21.83
C ALA A 54 7.03 -14.83 -23.24
N ARG A 55 7.54 -14.13 -24.25
CA ARG A 55 7.50 -14.43 -25.68
C ARG A 55 8.83 -14.34 -26.43
N ALA A 56 9.97 -14.28 -25.75
CA ALA A 56 11.25 -14.44 -26.44
C ALA A 56 12.07 -15.53 -25.72
N LEU A 57 12.32 -16.64 -26.44
CA LEU A 57 13.08 -17.85 -26.05
C LEU A 57 12.30 -19.01 -25.43
N ALA A 58 10.99 -19.10 -25.67
CA ALA A 58 10.33 -20.40 -25.76
C ALA A 58 9.69 -20.47 -27.14
N GLU A 59 9.99 -21.51 -27.93
CA GLU A 59 8.95 -22.03 -28.80
C GLU A 59 7.77 -22.32 -27.87
N GLU A 60 6.70 -21.51 -27.95
CA GLU A 60 5.46 -21.77 -27.23
C GLU A 60 5.11 -23.25 -27.46
N PRO A 61 4.77 -24.04 -26.42
CA PRO A 61 4.06 -25.28 -26.69
C PRO A 61 2.77 -24.83 -27.37
N ARG A 62 2.68 -25.05 -28.69
CA ARG A 62 1.46 -24.78 -29.47
C ARG A 62 0.28 -25.21 -28.62
N ALA A 63 -0.60 -24.27 -28.29
CA ALA A 63 -1.93 -24.62 -27.79
C ALA A 63 -2.45 -25.73 -28.71
N ALA A 64 -2.90 -26.85 -28.13
CA ALA A 64 -3.38 -27.99 -28.90
C ALA A 64 -4.34 -27.48 -29.98
N GLY A 65 -3.93 -27.63 -31.25
CA GLY A 65 -4.69 -27.08 -32.36
C GLY A 65 -6.10 -27.64 -32.41
N VAL A 66 -7.02 -26.90 -33.02
CA VAL A 66 -8.38 -27.38 -33.27
C VAL A 66 -8.43 -27.96 -34.67
N ASP A 67 -8.89 -29.21 -34.78
CA ASP A 67 -9.11 -29.85 -36.07
C ASP A 67 -10.38 -29.26 -36.71
N LEU A 68 -10.30 -28.77 -37.95
CA LEU A 68 -11.42 -28.25 -38.72
C LEU A 68 -11.84 -29.27 -39.76
N VAL A 69 -13.07 -29.78 -39.65
CA VAL A 69 -13.68 -30.68 -40.63
C VAL A 69 -14.74 -29.90 -41.39
N VAL A 70 -14.70 -29.96 -42.72
CA VAL A 70 -15.74 -29.40 -43.60
C VAL A 70 -16.56 -30.58 -44.14
N ASP A 71 -17.85 -30.64 -43.80
CA ASP A 71 -18.73 -31.78 -44.08
C ASP A 71 -19.89 -31.40 -45.02
N GLY A 72 -19.87 -31.96 -46.24
CA GLY A 72 -21.02 -32.07 -47.17
C GLY A 72 -21.45 -30.83 -47.99
N ALA A 73 -21.59 -31.06 -49.32
CA ALA A 73 -22.24 -30.25 -50.38
C ALA A 73 -21.61 -28.87 -50.72
N PRO A 74 -21.76 -28.34 -51.97
CA PRO A 74 -20.79 -27.42 -52.57
C PRO A 74 -20.73 -26.10 -51.82
N TRP A 75 -19.63 -25.91 -51.12
CA TRP A 75 -19.41 -24.74 -50.31
C TRP A 75 -19.07 -23.57 -51.23
N THR A 76 -19.88 -22.52 -51.20
CA THR A 76 -19.67 -21.30 -51.98
C THR A 76 -18.54 -20.42 -51.40
N LEU A 77 -18.02 -20.79 -50.22
CA LEU A 77 -16.96 -20.11 -49.50
C LEU A 77 -15.64 -20.87 -49.67
N ASP A 78 -14.55 -20.12 -49.80
CA ASP A 78 -13.20 -20.67 -49.85
C ASP A 78 -12.84 -21.30 -48.49
N PRO A 79 -12.57 -22.62 -48.43
CA PRO A 79 -12.20 -23.31 -47.20
C PRO A 79 -10.97 -22.73 -46.51
N ASP A 80 -10.00 -22.23 -47.28
CA ASP A 80 -8.77 -21.66 -46.72
C ASP A 80 -9.01 -20.28 -46.10
N ALA A 81 -9.93 -19.49 -46.70
CA ALA A 81 -10.34 -18.20 -46.15
C ALA A 81 -11.07 -18.38 -44.81
N VAL A 82 -11.95 -19.38 -44.71
CA VAL A 82 -12.67 -19.70 -43.47
C VAL A 82 -11.72 -20.25 -42.40
N ARG A 83 -10.82 -21.17 -42.76
CA ARG A 83 -9.77 -21.67 -41.86
C ARG A 83 -8.95 -20.51 -41.29
N ALA A 84 -8.47 -19.61 -42.16
CA ALA A 84 -7.65 -18.47 -41.75
C ALA A 84 -8.44 -17.47 -40.88
N ALA A 85 -9.74 -17.27 -41.14
CA ALA A 85 -10.59 -16.43 -40.30
C ALA A 85 -10.81 -17.04 -38.91
N VAL A 86 -11.09 -18.34 -38.82
CA VAL A 86 -11.26 -19.06 -37.55
C VAL A 86 -9.94 -19.10 -36.75
N GLU A 87 -8.81 -19.33 -37.41
CA GLU A 87 -7.48 -19.29 -36.77
C GLU A 87 -7.16 -17.91 -36.18
N ARG A 88 -7.48 -16.83 -36.90
CA ARG A 88 -7.35 -15.46 -36.39
C ARG A 88 -8.27 -15.20 -35.19
N GLU A 89 -9.51 -15.68 -35.24
CA GLU A 89 -10.46 -15.47 -34.14
C GLU A 89 -10.09 -16.26 -32.88
N LEU A 90 -9.66 -17.52 -33.03
CA LEU A 90 -9.31 -18.38 -31.89
C LEU A 90 -7.95 -18.06 -31.28
N GLY A 91 -7.02 -17.49 -32.05
CA GLY A 91 -5.63 -17.29 -31.62
C GLY A 91 -4.87 -18.60 -31.38
N ALA A 92 -5.35 -19.72 -31.96
CA ALA A 92 -4.78 -21.07 -31.86
C ALA A 92 -4.74 -21.72 -33.25
N GLY A 93 -3.82 -22.67 -33.46
CA GLY A 93 -3.65 -23.32 -34.76
C GLY A 93 -4.88 -24.12 -35.18
N VAL A 94 -5.37 -23.91 -36.40
CA VAL A 94 -6.53 -24.62 -36.95
C VAL A 94 -6.09 -25.50 -38.11
N THR A 95 -6.23 -26.82 -37.96
CA THR A 95 -5.75 -27.79 -38.95
C THR A 95 -6.92 -28.39 -39.72
N PRO A 96 -7.04 -28.19 -41.03
CA PRO A 96 -8.10 -28.80 -41.81
C PRO A 96 -7.82 -30.29 -41.94
N VAL A 97 -8.75 -31.14 -41.51
CA VAL A 97 -8.60 -32.59 -41.53
C VAL A 97 -9.83 -33.27 -42.15
N PRO A 98 -9.66 -34.42 -42.84
CA PRO A 98 -10.79 -35.24 -43.25
C PRO A 98 -11.59 -35.72 -42.04
N ALA A 99 -12.91 -35.85 -42.16
CA ALA A 99 -13.79 -36.28 -41.07
C ALA A 99 -13.35 -37.59 -40.37
N ALA A 100 -12.76 -38.53 -41.12
CA ALA A 100 -12.28 -39.80 -40.60
C ALA A 100 -10.98 -39.70 -39.77
N ALA A 101 -10.26 -38.58 -39.85
CA ALA A 101 -8.97 -38.35 -39.19
C ALA A 101 -9.05 -37.32 -38.04
N ALA A 102 -10.24 -36.79 -37.76
CA ALA A 102 -10.42 -35.71 -36.80
C ALA A 102 -10.26 -36.19 -35.34
N GLY A 103 -9.33 -35.58 -34.61
CA GLY A 103 -9.12 -35.73 -33.18
C GLY A 103 -9.81 -34.62 -32.39
N ARG A 104 -9.91 -34.78 -31.05
CA ARG A 104 -10.48 -33.74 -30.17
C ARG A 104 -9.36 -32.82 -29.66
N PRO A 105 -9.57 -31.49 -29.60
CA PRO A 105 -10.81 -30.77 -29.91
C PRO A 105 -11.06 -30.59 -31.43
N THR A 106 -12.32 -30.71 -31.86
CA THR A 106 -12.72 -30.64 -33.28
C THR A 106 -13.81 -29.59 -33.50
N LEU A 107 -13.72 -28.86 -34.61
CA LEU A 107 -14.76 -28.00 -35.15
C LEU A 107 -15.25 -28.60 -36.48
N VAL A 108 -16.53 -28.95 -36.57
CA VAL A 108 -17.13 -29.47 -37.81
C VAL A 108 -18.08 -28.43 -38.36
N LEU A 109 -17.84 -28.05 -39.61
CA LEU A 109 -18.58 -27.05 -40.36
C LEU A 109 -19.36 -27.74 -41.47
N ARG A 110 -20.69 -27.61 -41.42
CA ARG A 110 -21.61 -28.29 -42.32
C ARG A 110 -22.48 -27.28 -43.06
N GLY A 111 -22.55 -27.42 -44.38
CA GLY A 111 -23.49 -26.67 -45.21
C GLY A 111 -24.88 -27.30 -45.15
N GLU A 112 -25.91 -26.49 -44.90
CA GLU A 112 -27.30 -26.94 -44.95
C GLU A 112 -27.91 -26.71 -46.35
N PRO A 113 -28.87 -27.55 -46.80
CA PRO A 113 -29.47 -27.43 -48.12
C PRO A 113 -30.23 -26.12 -48.39
N ASP A 114 -30.58 -25.38 -47.33
CA ASP A 114 -31.31 -24.12 -47.37
C ASP A 114 -30.39 -22.87 -47.37
N GLY A 115 -29.07 -23.06 -47.47
CA GLY A 115 -28.08 -21.98 -47.51
C GLY A 115 -27.56 -21.53 -46.15
N ARG A 116 -28.00 -22.20 -45.06
CA ARG A 116 -27.46 -21.99 -43.72
C ARG A 116 -26.20 -22.80 -43.47
N VAL A 117 -25.48 -22.43 -42.41
CA VAL A 117 -24.27 -23.12 -42.00
C VAL A 117 -24.40 -23.54 -40.54
N THR A 118 -24.14 -24.81 -40.29
CA THR A 118 -24.12 -25.41 -38.95
C THR A 118 -22.68 -25.64 -38.53
N LEU A 119 -22.32 -25.12 -37.36
CA LEU A 119 -21.01 -25.28 -36.76
C LEU A 119 -21.12 -26.04 -35.44
N SER A 120 -20.39 -27.15 -35.33
CA SER A 120 -20.33 -27.96 -34.12
C SER A 120 -18.91 -28.01 -33.58
N TYR A 121 -18.77 -27.77 -32.28
CA TYR A 121 -17.51 -27.89 -31.56
C TYR A 121 -17.59 -29.07 -30.59
N THR A 122 -16.58 -29.95 -30.63
CA THR A 122 -16.40 -31.05 -29.69
C THR A 122 -15.12 -30.80 -28.91
N ALA A 123 -15.25 -30.52 -27.61
CA ALA A 123 -14.12 -30.26 -26.73
C ALA A 123 -13.33 -31.55 -26.40
N ALA A 124 -12.14 -31.39 -25.82
CA ALA A 124 -11.26 -32.49 -25.44
C ALA A 124 -11.92 -33.48 -24.44
N ASP A 125 -12.82 -32.99 -23.59
CA ASP A 125 -13.61 -33.76 -22.61
C ASP A 125 -14.81 -34.50 -23.24
N GLY A 126 -15.05 -34.32 -24.56
CA GLY A 126 -16.14 -34.95 -25.31
C GLY A 126 -17.46 -34.17 -25.30
N ARG A 127 -17.51 -33.00 -24.66
CA ARG A 127 -18.68 -32.13 -24.66
C ARG A 127 -18.86 -31.51 -26.05
N ARG A 128 -20.08 -31.57 -26.59
CA ARG A 128 -20.40 -31.09 -27.95
C ARG A 128 -21.43 -29.98 -27.91
N ILE A 129 -21.16 -28.89 -28.62
CA ILE A 129 -22.03 -27.72 -28.74
C ILE A 129 -22.18 -27.38 -30.21
N GLU A 130 -23.40 -27.10 -30.65
CA GLU A 130 -23.73 -26.89 -32.06
C GLU A 130 -24.62 -25.66 -32.23
N ARG A 131 -24.37 -24.89 -33.30
CA ARG A 131 -25.13 -23.68 -33.64
C ARG A 131 -25.28 -23.58 -35.16
N THR A 132 -26.46 -23.18 -35.60
CA THR A 132 -26.75 -22.94 -37.02
C THR A 132 -27.04 -21.46 -37.21
N ILE A 133 -26.43 -20.85 -38.23
CA ILE A 133 -26.60 -19.44 -38.57
C ILE A 133 -26.93 -19.25 -40.05
N ASP A 134 -27.64 -18.16 -40.35
CA ASP A 134 -27.75 -17.62 -41.70
C ASP A 134 -26.46 -16.86 -42.02
N ILE A 135 -25.80 -17.20 -43.13
CA ILE A 135 -24.56 -16.53 -43.55
C ILE A 135 -24.86 -15.39 -44.53
N PRO A 136 -24.17 -14.23 -44.41
CA PRO A 136 -24.26 -13.15 -45.40
C PRO A 136 -23.90 -13.61 -46.82
N GLY A 137 -24.49 -12.98 -47.84
CA GLY A 137 -24.20 -13.30 -49.25
C GLY A 137 -22.82 -12.85 -49.74
N GLU A 138 -22.11 -11.99 -49.00
CA GLU A 138 -20.73 -11.59 -49.28
C GLU A 138 -19.74 -12.61 -48.66
N PRO A 139 -18.83 -13.22 -49.45
CA PRO A 139 -17.97 -14.32 -48.98
C PRO A 139 -17.08 -13.98 -47.78
N ASP A 140 -16.49 -12.77 -47.76
CA ASP A 140 -15.60 -12.36 -46.68
C ASP A 140 -16.34 -12.17 -45.36
N ARG A 141 -17.56 -11.60 -45.40
CA ARG A 141 -18.41 -11.45 -44.22
C ARG A 141 -18.96 -12.79 -43.73
N ALA A 142 -19.19 -13.73 -44.64
CA ALA A 142 -19.59 -15.08 -44.27
C ALA A 142 -18.47 -15.83 -43.54
N ALA A 143 -17.22 -15.71 -44.00
CA ALA A 143 -16.06 -16.28 -43.31
C ALA A 143 -15.85 -15.66 -41.92
N GLU A 144 -16.04 -14.35 -41.79
CA GLU A 144 -15.97 -13.64 -40.50
C GLU A 144 -17.11 -14.05 -39.55
N ALA A 145 -18.35 -14.18 -40.04
CA ALA A 145 -19.48 -14.65 -39.24
C ALA A 145 -19.27 -16.08 -38.71
N ILE A 146 -18.70 -16.97 -39.56
CA ILE A 146 -18.32 -18.33 -39.15
C ILE A 146 -17.20 -18.31 -38.12
N ALA A 147 -16.19 -17.45 -38.30
CA ALA A 147 -15.10 -17.30 -37.35
C ALA A 147 -15.59 -16.84 -35.97
N LEU A 148 -16.42 -15.78 -35.92
CA LEU A 148 -17.03 -15.29 -34.68
C LEU A 148 -17.88 -16.36 -33.99
N LEU A 149 -18.63 -17.15 -34.77
CA LEU A 149 -19.39 -18.28 -34.22
C LEU A 149 -18.46 -19.37 -33.66
N ALA A 150 -17.35 -19.66 -34.34
CA ALA A 150 -16.34 -20.60 -33.86
C ALA A 150 -15.70 -20.12 -32.55
N GLY A 151 -15.34 -18.83 -32.48
CA GLY A 151 -14.87 -18.17 -31.26
C GLY A 151 -15.84 -18.35 -30.11
N ASN A 152 -17.12 -18.03 -30.34
CA ASN A 152 -18.17 -18.18 -29.34
C ASN A 152 -18.41 -19.63 -28.91
N LEU A 153 -18.34 -20.60 -29.83
CA LEU A 153 -18.52 -22.02 -29.51
C LEU A 153 -17.35 -22.61 -28.71
N VAL A 154 -16.12 -22.20 -29.04
CA VAL A 154 -14.92 -22.64 -28.34
C VAL A 154 -14.82 -21.98 -26.96
N ARG A 155 -15.27 -20.72 -26.83
CA ARG A 155 -15.22 -19.93 -25.58
C ARG A 155 -16.49 -20.03 -24.72
N ASP A 156 -17.55 -20.69 -25.20
CA ASP A 156 -18.95 -20.61 -24.74
C ASP A 156 -19.17 -20.21 -23.27
N GLU A 157 -19.32 -18.90 -23.03
CA GLU A 157 -19.63 -18.27 -21.74
C GLU A 157 -21.13 -18.35 -21.37
N ALA A 158 -22.01 -18.86 -22.25
CA ALA A 158 -23.47 -18.77 -22.08
C ALA A 158 -24.12 -19.96 -21.36
N ALA A 159 -23.43 -21.09 -21.21
CA ALA A 159 -23.96 -22.26 -20.51
C ALA A 159 -24.07 -22.06 -18.99
N GLU A 160 -23.22 -21.22 -18.38
CA GLU A 160 -23.32 -20.86 -16.95
C GLU A 160 -24.44 -19.86 -16.66
N LEU A 161 -24.71 -18.92 -17.59
CA LEU A 161 -25.81 -17.95 -17.43
C LEU A 161 -27.18 -18.61 -17.54
N ALA A 162 -27.38 -19.57 -18.45
CA ALA A 162 -28.65 -20.30 -18.54
C ALA A 162 -28.91 -21.18 -17.29
N ALA A 163 -27.85 -21.68 -16.63
CA ALA A 163 -27.94 -22.43 -15.39
C ALA A 163 -28.31 -21.54 -14.18
N SER A 164 -27.95 -20.25 -14.19
CA SER A 164 -28.27 -19.30 -13.11
C SER A 164 -29.69 -18.72 -13.20
N PHE A 165 -30.30 -18.66 -14.39
CA PHE A 165 -31.70 -18.21 -14.57
C PHE A 165 -32.76 -19.32 -14.41
N GLY A 166 -32.37 -20.58 -14.23
CA GLY A 166 -33.27 -21.75 -14.27
C GLY A 166 -33.86 -22.26 -12.94
N LYS A 167 -33.58 -21.65 -11.78
CA LYS A 167 -34.18 -22.09 -10.50
C LYS A 167 -34.68 -20.91 -9.65
N ARG A 168 -35.90 -20.46 -9.92
CA ARG A 168 -36.72 -19.75 -8.93
C ARG A 168 -37.84 -20.68 -8.46
N ALA A 169 -37.69 -21.25 -7.27
CA ALA A 169 -38.79 -21.93 -6.58
C ALA A 169 -39.75 -20.85 -6.00
N PRO A 170 -41.06 -21.14 -5.84
CA PRO A 170 -42.02 -20.18 -5.32
C PRO A 170 -41.72 -19.83 -3.85
N GLU A 171 -41.88 -18.57 -3.52
CA GLU A 171 -41.66 -17.98 -2.19
C GLU A 171 -42.71 -18.46 -1.19
N ALA A 172 -42.27 -19.01 -0.04
CA ALA A 172 -43.15 -19.45 1.04
C ALA A 172 -43.47 -18.27 2.00
N PRO A 173 -44.67 -18.24 2.64
CA PRO A 173 -45.11 -17.11 3.46
C PRO A 173 -44.33 -17.01 4.79
N PRO A 174 -44.25 -15.82 5.41
CA PRO A 174 -43.43 -15.59 6.60
C PRO A 174 -44.01 -16.27 7.85
N ALA A 175 -43.14 -16.91 8.63
CA ALA A 175 -43.48 -17.54 9.91
C ALA A 175 -43.59 -16.52 11.06
N GLN A 176 -44.53 -16.79 11.99
CA GLN A 176 -44.79 -16.00 13.20
C GLN A 176 -43.70 -16.21 14.28
N PRO A 177 -43.52 -15.29 15.25
CA PRO A 177 -42.53 -15.42 16.31
C PRO A 177 -43.02 -16.27 17.50
N GLU A 178 -42.24 -17.26 17.92
CA GLU A 178 -42.47 -18.04 19.15
C GLU A 178 -41.85 -17.37 20.41
N PRO A 179 -42.40 -17.62 21.62
CA PRO A 179 -42.09 -16.86 22.83
C PRO A 179 -40.86 -17.38 23.61
N ALA A 180 -40.20 -16.46 24.32
CA ALA A 180 -38.97 -16.70 25.08
C ALA A 180 -39.18 -17.57 26.35
N ALA A 181 -38.25 -18.51 26.58
CA ALA A 181 -38.19 -19.36 27.78
C ALA A 181 -37.55 -18.63 29.00
N PRO A 182 -37.96 -18.96 30.25
CA PRO A 182 -37.48 -18.29 31.45
C PRO A 182 -36.14 -18.85 31.98
N PRO A 183 -35.39 -18.09 32.81
CA PRO A 183 -34.04 -18.46 33.22
C PRO A 183 -34.02 -19.45 34.41
N ALA A 184 -33.03 -20.33 34.41
CA ALA A 184 -32.78 -21.33 35.47
C ALA A 184 -31.90 -20.78 36.62
N PRO A 185 -32.05 -21.30 37.86
CA PRO A 185 -31.37 -20.79 39.07
C PRO A 185 -29.93 -21.28 39.24
N PRO A 186 -29.12 -20.66 40.12
CA PRO A 186 -27.68 -20.93 40.19
C PRO A 186 -27.35 -22.15 41.04
N ALA A 187 -26.43 -22.99 40.55
CA ALA A 187 -25.81 -24.06 41.33
C ALA A 187 -24.37 -23.69 41.72
N ALA A 188 -24.06 -23.95 42.99
CA ALA A 188 -22.80 -23.69 43.65
C ALA A 188 -21.76 -24.81 43.42
N GLY A 189 -20.48 -24.42 43.50
CA GLY A 189 -19.41 -25.19 44.15
C GLY A 189 -18.92 -26.47 43.47
N GLY A 190 -17.79 -26.37 42.77
CA GLY A 190 -16.98 -27.53 42.39
C GLY A 190 -15.70 -27.12 41.66
N GLN A 191 -14.57 -27.16 42.35
CA GLN A 191 -13.24 -26.99 41.75
C GLN A 191 -12.91 -28.18 40.84
N ALA A 192 -12.44 -27.90 39.63
CA ALA A 192 -11.79 -28.87 38.75
C ALA A 192 -10.52 -28.24 38.14
N ALA A 193 -9.49 -29.07 38.00
CA ALA A 193 -8.09 -28.78 37.65
C ALA A 193 -7.90 -28.16 36.23
N PRO A 194 -6.73 -27.55 35.94
CA PRO A 194 -6.55 -26.75 34.72
C PRO A 194 -6.43 -27.64 33.48
N ALA A 195 -7.38 -27.50 32.56
CA ALA A 195 -7.30 -28.02 31.20
C ALA A 195 -6.48 -27.06 30.32
N GLY A 196 -5.58 -27.62 29.52
CA GLY A 196 -4.65 -26.90 28.64
C GLY A 196 -5.35 -25.93 27.68
N ALA A 197 -4.66 -24.82 27.43
CA ALA A 197 -5.09 -23.79 26.51
C ALA A 197 -5.28 -24.35 25.09
N ALA A 198 -6.55 -24.49 24.68
CA ALA A 198 -6.89 -24.63 23.28
C ALA A 198 -6.60 -23.30 22.57
N ARG A 199 -5.74 -23.35 21.53
CA ARG A 199 -5.48 -22.23 20.63
C ARG A 199 -6.77 -21.79 19.94
N PRO A 200 -7.04 -20.48 19.78
CA PRO A 200 -8.14 -20.01 18.96
C PRO A 200 -7.97 -20.47 17.50
N ALA A 201 -9.06 -20.91 16.88
CA ALA A 201 -9.11 -21.29 15.48
C ALA A 201 -8.69 -20.12 14.58
N GLN A 202 -7.68 -20.36 13.73
CA GLN A 202 -7.26 -19.41 12.70
C GLN A 202 -8.36 -19.29 11.63
N PRO A 203 -8.66 -18.07 11.13
CA PRO A 203 -9.54 -17.91 9.99
C PRO A 203 -8.95 -18.61 8.76
N ALA A 204 -9.82 -19.26 7.99
CA ALA A 204 -9.46 -20.06 6.83
C ALA A 204 -8.63 -19.22 5.83
N ARG A 205 -7.36 -19.59 5.66
CA ARG A 205 -6.52 -19.07 4.58
C ARG A 205 -7.20 -19.46 3.26
N SER A 206 -7.48 -18.48 2.42
CA SER A 206 -7.75 -18.71 1.00
C SER A 206 -6.69 -19.68 0.46
N SER A 207 -7.14 -20.81 -0.08
CA SER A 207 -6.28 -21.83 -0.70
C SER A 207 -5.61 -21.24 -1.93
N GLN A 208 -4.46 -20.58 -1.73
CA GLN A 208 -3.53 -20.31 -2.81
C GLN A 208 -3.06 -21.66 -3.38
N PRO A 209 -2.95 -21.80 -4.72
CA PRO A 209 -2.37 -22.99 -5.32
C PRO A 209 -1.01 -23.27 -4.70
N ALA A 210 -0.74 -24.53 -4.38
CA ALA A 210 0.58 -24.94 -3.92
C ALA A 210 1.64 -24.44 -4.91
N PRO A 211 2.75 -23.84 -4.46
CA PRO A 211 3.78 -23.35 -5.34
C PRO A 211 4.28 -24.49 -6.25
N PRO A 212 4.57 -24.20 -7.53
CA PRO A 212 5.00 -25.22 -8.49
C PRO A 212 6.21 -25.99 -7.96
N GLU A 213 6.18 -27.31 -8.17
CA GLU A 213 7.25 -28.21 -7.73
C GLU A 213 8.61 -27.68 -8.20
N PRO A 214 9.62 -27.61 -7.32
CA PRO A 214 10.90 -27.01 -7.68
C PRO A 214 11.52 -27.73 -8.89
N ALA A 215 11.62 -27.03 -10.03
CA ALA A 215 12.31 -27.46 -11.25
C ALA A 215 13.61 -28.23 -10.95
N ARG A 216 13.79 -29.42 -11.51
CA ARG A 216 14.93 -30.30 -11.18
C ARG A 216 16.26 -29.62 -11.57
N CYS A 217 17.31 -29.80 -10.76
CA CYS A 217 18.68 -29.36 -11.07
C CYS A 217 19.32 -30.27 -12.13
N SER A 218 18.63 -30.46 -13.24
CA SER A 218 19.07 -31.29 -14.36
C SER A 218 18.45 -30.75 -15.64
N LEU A 219 19.19 -30.88 -16.74
CA LEU A 219 18.72 -30.51 -18.06
C LEU A 219 18.73 -31.76 -18.94
N PRO A 220 17.56 -32.33 -19.28
CA PRO A 220 17.48 -33.50 -20.14
C PRO A 220 18.21 -33.27 -21.47
N GLY A 221 19.04 -34.23 -21.86
CA GLY A 221 19.83 -34.15 -23.10
C GLY A 221 21.07 -33.28 -23.03
N ALA A 222 21.37 -32.64 -21.89
CA ALA A 222 22.64 -31.95 -21.68
C ALA A 222 23.75 -32.93 -21.27
N LYS A 223 24.98 -32.64 -21.68
CA LYS A 223 26.16 -33.42 -21.27
C LYS A 223 26.61 -32.97 -19.88
N ASP A 224 26.77 -33.89 -18.94
CA ASP A 224 27.38 -33.59 -17.64
C ASP A 224 28.91 -33.57 -17.73
N VAL A 225 29.52 -32.47 -17.33
CA VAL A 225 30.97 -32.28 -17.30
C VAL A 225 31.41 -31.93 -15.89
N TYR A 226 32.37 -32.69 -15.35
CA TYR A 226 32.79 -32.51 -13.96
C TYR A 226 33.58 -31.21 -13.76
N LEU A 227 34.53 -30.94 -14.66
CA LEU A 227 35.38 -29.75 -14.64
C LEU A 227 35.39 -29.09 -16.02
N GLY A 228 35.10 -27.79 -16.07
CA GLY A 228 35.15 -26.98 -17.29
C GLY A 228 35.66 -25.56 -17.02
N GLY A 229 35.82 -24.79 -18.08
CA GLY A 229 36.26 -23.41 -17.98
C GLY A 229 36.43 -22.73 -19.34
N ASP A 230 36.13 -21.44 -19.37
CA ASP A 230 36.19 -20.63 -20.59
C ASP A 230 37.08 -19.39 -20.38
N ILE A 231 37.80 -18.98 -21.41
CA ILE A 231 38.57 -17.73 -21.39
C ILE A 231 37.62 -16.55 -21.60
N VAL A 232 36.83 -16.62 -22.66
CA VAL A 232 35.66 -15.76 -22.93
C VAL A 232 34.50 -16.68 -23.29
N PRO A 233 33.24 -16.23 -23.22
CA PRO A 233 32.10 -17.05 -23.61
C PRO A 233 32.35 -17.70 -24.99
N PHE A 234 32.06 -19.01 -25.08
CA PHE A 234 32.24 -19.83 -26.29
C PHE A 234 33.69 -20.14 -26.70
N VAL A 235 34.70 -19.70 -25.92
CA VAL A 235 36.13 -19.99 -26.15
C VAL A 235 36.73 -20.70 -24.93
N GLY A 236 36.87 -22.02 -25.01
CA GLY A 236 37.37 -22.87 -23.92
C GLY A 236 36.75 -24.26 -23.96
N THR A 237 36.36 -24.81 -22.80
CA THR A 237 35.67 -26.11 -22.77
C THR A 237 34.28 -26.02 -23.41
N SER A 238 33.64 -24.84 -23.44
CA SER A 238 32.41 -24.61 -24.21
C SER A 238 32.57 -24.81 -25.73
N THR A 239 33.79 -24.65 -26.26
CA THR A 239 34.10 -24.93 -27.67
C THR A 239 34.23 -26.43 -27.93
N ILE A 240 34.73 -27.18 -26.95
CA ILE A 240 35.08 -28.61 -27.09
C ILE A 240 33.89 -29.50 -26.75
N ASP A 241 33.22 -29.22 -25.63
CA ASP A 241 32.09 -30.01 -25.12
C ASP A 241 30.74 -29.53 -25.66
N GLY A 242 30.71 -28.37 -26.31
CA GLY A 242 29.50 -27.68 -26.75
C GLY A 242 28.89 -26.79 -25.65
N THR A 243 27.77 -26.17 -25.99
CA THR A 243 27.06 -25.19 -25.14
C THR A 243 25.96 -25.81 -24.30
N ASN A 244 25.40 -26.96 -24.70
CA ASN A 244 24.38 -27.70 -23.96
C ASN A 244 25.00 -28.63 -22.90
N VAL A 245 25.72 -28.04 -21.95
CA VAL A 245 26.52 -28.74 -20.93
C VAL A 245 26.09 -28.31 -19.53
N VAL A 246 26.06 -29.25 -18.59
CA VAL A 246 25.92 -28.98 -17.15
C VAL A 246 27.26 -29.20 -16.48
N ARG A 247 27.78 -28.18 -15.79
CA ARG A 247 29.10 -28.25 -15.11
C ARG A 247 28.95 -28.35 -13.60
N ARG A 248 29.77 -29.21 -12.97
CA ARG A 248 29.88 -29.25 -11.50
C ARG A 248 30.93 -28.27 -10.96
N TYR A 249 32.05 -28.13 -11.65
CA TYR A 249 33.08 -27.13 -11.35
C TYR A 249 33.42 -26.35 -12.62
N SER A 250 33.26 -25.03 -12.61
CA SER A 250 33.57 -24.17 -13.76
C SER A 250 34.51 -23.03 -13.35
N LEU A 251 35.63 -22.86 -14.04
CA LEU A 251 36.61 -21.79 -13.81
C LEU A 251 36.78 -20.95 -15.06
N ASN A 252 36.34 -19.69 -15.01
CA ASN A 252 36.32 -18.80 -16.18
C ASN A 252 37.33 -17.63 -16.00
N LEU A 253 37.98 -17.20 -17.07
CA LEU A 253 38.90 -16.05 -17.00
C LEU A 253 38.14 -14.73 -17.18
N LEU A 254 37.90 -14.30 -18.42
CA LEU A 254 37.13 -13.08 -18.74
C LEU A 254 35.63 -13.38 -18.83
N GLY A 255 35.25 -14.61 -19.17
CA GLY A 255 33.88 -15.07 -18.98
C GLY A 255 33.65 -16.48 -19.49
N GLY A 256 32.54 -17.07 -19.04
CA GLY A 256 32.16 -18.41 -19.45
C GLY A 256 30.69 -18.58 -19.74
N TYR A 257 30.41 -19.64 -20.49
CA TYR A 257 29.07 -20.01 -20.93
C TYR A 257 28.83 -21.50 -20.67
N THR A 258 27.71 -21.80 -20.02
CA THR A 258 27.22 -23.16 -19.80
C THR A 258 25.69 -23.19 -19.86
N ALA A 259 25.10 -24.35 -20.14
CA ALA A 259 23.65 -24.48 -20.04
C ALA A 259 23.21 -24.52 -18.57
N GLY A 260 23.93 -25.27 -17.73
CA GLY A 260 23.65 -25.31 -16.30
C GLY A 260 24.89 -25.42 -15.42
N ILE A 261 24.72 -25.02 -14.17
CA ILE A 261 25.66 -25.29 -13.08
C ILE A 261 24.97 -26.17 -12.04
N SER A 262 25.61 -27.27 -11.66
CA SER A 262 25.21 -28.12 -10.53
C SER A 262 26.38 -28.30 -9.57
N GLY A 263 26.90 -27.18 -9.05
CA GLY A 263 28.06 -27.11 -8.16
C GLY A 263 28.60 -25.69 -8.03
N ILE A 264 29.87 -25.46 -8.34
CA ILE A 264 30.54 -24.16 -8.18
C ILE A 264 31.02 -23.64 -9.53
N GLU A 265 30.74 -22.38 -9.81
CA GLU A 265 31.33 -21.63 -10.91
C GLU A 265 32.01 -20.37 -10.38
N ALA A 266 33.25 -20.14 -10.79
CA ALA A 266 34.01 -18.94 -10.44
C ALA A 266 34.61 -18.30 -11.70
N GLY A 267 34.52 -16.98 -11.83
CA GLY A 267 35.02 -16.25 -12.99
C GLY A 267 35.56 -14.86 -12.65
N ALA A 268 36.62 -14.41 -13.32
CA ALA A 268 37.13 -13.04 -13.10
C ALA A 268 36.32 -11.97 -13.87
N GLY A 269 35.48 -12.34 -14.84
CA GLY A 269 34.58 -11.42 -15.54
C GLY A 269 33.12 -11.83 -15.39
N VAL A 270 32.54 -12.46 -16.43
CA VAL A 270 31.11 -12.79 -16.48
C VAL A 270 30.86 -14.30 -16.56
N ASN A 271 29.98 -14.81 -15.70
CA ASN A 271 29.50 -16.19 -15.75
C ASN A 271 28.07 -16.22 -16.31
N ILE A 272 27.82 -17.03 -17.35
CA ILE A 272 26.51 -17.14 -18.00
C ILE A 272 26.02 -18.59 -17.93
N ALA A 273 24.91 -18.80 -17.23
CA ALA A 273 24.15 -20.05 -17.21
C ALA A 273 22.81 -19.84 -17.92
N SER A 274 22.62 -20.45 -19.09
CA SER A 274 21.42 -20.20 -19.90
C SER A 274 20.15 -20.87 -19.38
N SER A 275 20.26 -21.92 -18.57
CA SER A 275 19.12 -22.74 -18.14
C SER A 275 18.92 -22.76 -16.63
N PHE A 276 19.94 -23.07 -15.82
CA PHE A 276 19.79 -23.09 -14.36
C PHE A 276 21.12 -22.99 -13.61
N VAL A 277 21.05 -22.61 -12.33
CA VAL A 277 22.16 -22.69 -11.36
C VAL A 277 21.66 -23.41 -10.13
N CYS A 278 22.35 -24.46 -9.72
CA CYS A 278 22.15 -25.16 -8.46
C CYS A 278 23.50 -25.28 -7.75
N GLY A 279 23.76 -24.35 -6.82
CA GLY A 279 25.03 -24.26 -6.09
C GLY A 279 25.51 -22.81 -5.96
N ALA A 280 26.77 -22.54 -6.27
CA ALA A 280 27.39 -21.23 -6.11
C ALA A 280 27.95 -20.68 -7.42
N GLN A 281 27.69 -19.40 -7.71
CA GLN A 281 28.32 -18.64 -8.78
C GLN A 281 29.06 -17.44 -8.21
N LEU A 282 30.33 -17.27 -8.58
CA LEU A 282 31.20 -16.19 -8.11
C LEU A 282 31.81 -15.45 -9.30
N ALA A 283 31.62 -14.15 -9.38
CA ALA A 283 32.17 -13.32 -10.45
C ALA A 283 32.73 -11.99 -9.93
N ALA A 284 33.78 -11.45 -10.53
CA ALA A 284 34.11 -10.03 -10.27
C ALA A 284 33.15 -9.10 -11.04
N GLY A 285 32.75 -9.48 -12.26
CA GLY A 285 31.83 -8.70 -13.09
C GLY A 285 30.37 -9.05 -12.83
N ALA A 286 29.88 -10.16 -13.39
CA ALA A 286 28.48 -10.52 -13.31
C ALA A 286 28.23 -12.04 -13.29
N ASN A 287 27.19 -12.46 -12.58
CA ASN A 287 26.61 -13.80 -12.67
C ASN A 287 25.22 -13.69 -13.31
N LEU A 288 25.02 -14.34 -14.46
CA LEU A 288 23.78 -14.31 -15.22
C LEU A 288 23.18 -15.72 -15.29
N ALA A 289 22.11 -15.96 -14.55
CA ALA A 289 21.29 -17.18 -14.62
C ALA A 289 19.99 -16.86 -15.36
N LEU A 290 19.89 -17.23 -16.63
CA LEU A 290 18.70 -16.93 -17.45
C LEU A 290 17.47 -17.80 -17.09
N GLY A 291 17.67 -18.79 -16.22
CA GLY A 291 16.60 -19.55 -15.57
C GLY A 291 16.73 -19.58 -14.04
N PRO A 292 16.19 -20.60 -13.37
CA PRO A 292 16.16 -20.65 -11.91
C PRO A 292 17.57 -20.74 -11.29
N ALA A 293 17.82 -19.95 -10.26
CA ALA A 293 19.01 -20.02 -9.42
C ALA A 293 18.65 -20.52 -8.02
N ARG A 294 19.20 -21.67 -7.63
CA ARG A 294 19.14 -22.23 -6.29
C ARG A 294 20.51 -22.25 -5.65
N GLY A 295 20.66 -21.55 -4.53
CA GLY A 295 21.94 -21.39 -3.85
C GLY A 295 22.41 -19.94 -3.86
N ALA A 296 23.69 -19.70 -4.12
CA ALA A 296 24.31 -18.38 -3.91
C ALA A 296 24.91 -17.79 -5.18
N GLN A 297 24.62 -16.52 -5.47
CA GLN A 297 25.35 -15.74 -6.47
C GLN A 297 26.08 -14.58 -5.78
N LEU A 298 27.39 -14.49 -6.00
CA LEU A 298 28.24 -13.43 -5.46
C LEU A 298 28.93 -12.71 -6.62
N ALA A 299 28.63 -11.43 -6.82
CA ALA A 299 29.26 -10.62 -7.86
C ALA A 299 29.57 -9.21 -7.37
N ALA A 300 30.73 -8.64 -7.72
CA ALA A 300 30.96 -7.23 -7.37
C ALA A 300 30.05 -6.29 -8.19
N GLY A 301 29.72 -6.65 -9.43
CA GLY A 301 28.77 -5.92 -10.27
C GLY A 301 27.33 -6.41 -10.13
N LEU A 302 26.94 -7.37 -10.97
CA LEU A 302 25.55 -7.78 -11.17
C LEU A 302 25.32 -9.26 -10.87
N ASN A 303 24.32 -9.59 -10.05
CA ASN A 303 23.70 -10.91 -10.06
C ASN A 303 22.32 -10.81 -10.72
N LEU A 304 22.06 -11.66 -11.71
CA LEU A 304 20.77 -11.76 -12.38
C LEU A 304 20.29 -13.22 -12.34
N ALA A 305 19.04 -13.44 -11.95
CA ALA A 305 18.37 -14.73 -12.02
C ALA A 305 16.93 -14.57 -12.53
N ARG A 306 16.38 -15.60 -13.19
CA ARG A 306 14.94 -15.62 -13.49
C ARG A 306 14.10 -15.75 -12.22
N SER A 307 14.53 -16.61 -11.31
CA SER A 307 13.96 -16.80 -9.98
C SER A 307 15.06 -17.19 -9.01
N LEU A 308 14.97 -16.79 -7.76
CA LEU A 308 15.97 -17.06 -6.73
C LEU A 308 15.39 -17.94 -5.62
N SER A 309 16.07 -19.02 -5.28
CA SER A 309 15.90 -19.73 -4.01
C SER A 309 17.26 -19.80 -3.32
N GLY A 310 17.54 -18.87 -2.42
CA GLY A 310 18.85 -18.72 -1.79
C GLY A 310 19.29 -17.26 -1.64
N ALA A 311 20.52 -16.92 -2.03
CA ALA A 311 21.10 -15.61 -1.77
C ALA A 311 21.77 -14.97 -3.00
N GLN A 312 21.56 -13.67 -3.18
CA GLN A 312 22.34 -12.84 -4.11
C GLN A 312 23.06 -11.75 -3.32
N VAL A 313 24.39 -11.65 -3.48
CA VAL A 313 25.21 -10.61 -2.85
C VAL A 313 26.04 -9.89 -3.91
N GLY A 314 25.86 -8.59 -4.03
CA GLY A 314 26.57 -7.79 -5.03
C GLY A 314 26.12 -6.34 -5.08
N SER A 315 26.69 -5.52 -5.97
CA SER A 315 26.25 -4.12 -6.09
C SER A 315 24.80 -4.04 -6.58
N ILE A 316 24.45 -4.86 -7.57
CA ILE A 316 23.12 -4.92 -8.16
C ILE A 316 22.66 -6.38 -8.17
N ASN A 317 21.50 -6.65 -7.56
CA ASN A 317 20.86 -7.96 -7.55
C ASN A 317 19.48 -7.85 -8.21
N VAL A 318 19.23 -8.67 -9.23
CA VAL A 318 17.98 -8.68 -9.99
C VAL A 318 17.43 -10.09 -10.05
N ALA A 319 16.16 -10.23 -9.65
CA ALA A 319 15.35 -11.40 -9.90
C ALA A 319 14.15 -11.02 -10.77
N ALA A 320 14.07 -11.58 -11.98
CA ALA A 320 12.98 -11.33 -12.92
C ALA A 320 11.65 -12.04 -12.55
N GLY A 321 11.61 -12.70 -11.39
CA GLY A 321 10.52 -13.56 -10.93
C GLY A 321 10.61 -13.74 -9.41
N PRO A 322 10.05 -14.83 -8.85
CA PRO A 322 9.99 -15.00 -7.41
C PRO A 322 11.36 -15.13 -6.74
N VAL A 323 11.44 -14.60 -5.52
CA VAL A 323 12.58 -14.71 -4.61
C VAL A 323 12.13 -15.41 -3.34
N SER A 324 12.75 -16.52 -3.00
CA SER A 324 12.68 -17.15 -1.68
C SER A 324 14.08 -17.14 -1.07
N GLY A 325 14.35 -16.20 -0.16
CA GLY A 325 15.66 -16.00 0.44
C GLY A 325 16.11 -14.53 0.48
N ALA A 326 17.41 -14.26 0.30
CA ALA A 326 17.99 -12.96 0.61
C ALA A 326 18.66 -12.26 -0.58
N GLN A 327 18.51 -10.94 -0.69
CA GLN A 327 19.31 -10.10 -1.58
C GLN A 327 20.06 -9.05 -0.76
N GLY A 328 21.37 -8.93 -0.97
CA GLY A 328 22.26 -8.03 -0.24
C GLY A 328 23.08 -7.17 -1.20
N GLY A 329 22.94 -5.85 -1.17
CA GLY A 329 23.62 -5.00 -2.15
C GLY A 329 23.38 -3.50 -2.08
N VAL A 330 23.73 -2.78 -3.14
CA VAL A 330 23.33 -1.37 -3.27
C VAL A 330 21.89 -1.29 -3.78
N LEU A 331 21.57 -2.09 -4.80
CA LEU A 331 20.25 -2.17 -5.42
C LEU A 331 19.78 -3.62 -5.47
N ASN A 332 18.64 -3.90 -4.85
CA ASN A 332 17.95 -5.18 -4.90
C ASN A 332 16.60 -5.01 -5.60
N VAL A 333 16.36 -5.81 -6.64
CA VAL A 333 15.13 -5.75 -7.43
C VAL A 333 14.57 -7.16 -7.60
N ALA A 334 13.28 -7.32 -7.28
CA ALA A 334 12.51 -8.51 -7.56
C ALA A 334 11.22 -8.15 -8.30
N ALA A 335 11.02 -8.72 -9.49
CA ALA A 335 9.82 -8.49 -10.28
C ALA A 335 8.64 -9.39 -9.85
N GLY A 336 8.92 -10.54 -9.24
CA GLY A 336 7.92 -11.45 -8.68
C GLY A 336 7.74 -11.30 -7.17
N ALA A 337 7.07 -12.29 -6.58
CA ALA A 337 6.86 -12.33 -5.14
C ALA A 337 8.19 -12.53 -4.38
N VAL A 338 8.32 -11.92 -3.21
CA VAL A 338 9.50 -12.03 -2.35
C VAL A 338 9.08 -12.59 -1.00
N ASP A 339 9.69 -13.70 -0.61
CA ASP A 339 9.59 -14.34 0.69
C ASP A 339 11.01 -14.42 1.29
N GLY A 340 11.38 -13.46 2.14
CA GLY A 340 12.72 -13.46 2.74
C GLY A 340 13.26 -12.12 3.28
N ALA A 341 14.38 -11.64 2.71
CA ALA A 341 15.06 -10.39 3.12
C ALA A 341 15.67 -9.61 1.93
N GLN A 342 15.43 -8.30 1.84
CA GLN A 342 16.20 -7.40 0.98
C GLN A 342 16.97 -6.35 1.81
N LEU A 343 18.31 -6.41 1.76
CA LEU A 343 19.22 -5.56 2.51
C LEU A 343 20.05 -4.72 1.53
N GLY A 344 19.83 -3.42 1.47
CA GLY A 344 20.59 -2.58 0.56
C GLY A 344 20.25 -1.11 0.60
N ALA A 345 20.88 -0.27 -0.23
CA ALA A 345 20.53 1.14 -0.26
C ALA A 345 19.12 1.35 -0.84
N ILE A 346 18.78 0.58 -1.87
CA ILE A 346 17.48 0.61 -2.55
C ILE A 346 16.96 -0.82 -2.69
N ASN A 347 15.77 -1.09 -2.15
CA ASN A 347 15.09 -2.37 -2.27
C ASN A 347 13.75 -2.19 -2.99
N VAL A 348 13.47 -3.02 -3.99
CA VAL A 348 12.25 -2.96 -4.79
C VAL A 348 11.69 -4.37 -4.96
N ALA A 349 10.43 -4.54 -4.58
CA ALA A 349 9.62 -5.72 -4.84
C ALA A 349 8.36 -5.32 -5.60
N ALA A 350 8.22 -5.80 -6.83
CA ALA A 350 7.06 -5.50 -7.68
C ALA A 350 5.91 -6.49 -7.51
N GLY A 351 6.20 -7.73 -7.08
CA GLY A 351 5.19 -8.71 -6.69
C GLY A 351 4.89 -8.69 -5.18
N ALA A 352 4.07 -9.64 -4.74
CA ALA A 352 3.68 -9.75 -3.33
C ALA A 352 4.91 -9.90 -2.40
N LEU A 353 4.91 -9.17 -1.29
CA LEU A 353 6.01 -9.08 -0.36
C LEU A 353 5.64 -9.76 0.98
N ALA A 354 6.42 -10.76 1.38
CA ALA A 354 6.42 -11.39 2.71
C ALA A 354 7.85 -11.32 3.28
N ASP A 355 8.28 -10.14 3.71
CA ASP A 355 9.72 -9.78 3.72
C ASP A 355 10.09 -8.77 4.80
N LEU A 356 11.40 -8.65 5.02
CA LEU A 356 12.09 -7.56 5.68
C LEU A 356 12.91 -6.76 4.66
N GLN A 357 12.53 -5.49 4.43
CA GLN A 357 13.34 -4.56 3.65
C GLN A 357 14.10 -3.60 4.57
N ILE A 358 15.43 -3.55 4.47
CA ILE A 358 16.28 -2.57 5.18
C ILE A 358 17.09 -1.79 4.17
N GLY A 359 16.93 -0.47 4.18
CA GLY A 359 17.66 0.39 3.26
C GLY A 359 17.48 1.89 3.44
N VAL A 360 18.01 2.67 2.50
CA VAL A 360 17.69 4.10 2.43
C VAL A 360 16.30 4.28 1.85
N ALA A 361 15.95 3.48 0.84
CA ALA A 361 14.68 3.50 0.16
C ALA A 361 14.14 2.07 -0.05
N ASN A 362 12.93 1.82 0.40
CA ASN A 362 12.23 0.54 0.27
C ASN A 362 10.93 0.75 -0.51
N ALA A 363 10.62 -0.17 -1.42
CA ALA A 363 9.38 -0.15 -2.19
C ALA A 363 8.78 -1.54 -2.34
N ALA A 364 7.52 -1.66 -1.93
CA ALA A 364 6.63 -2.78 -2.20
C ALA A 364 5.48 -2.27 -3.08
N VAL A 365 5.35 -2.77 -4.31
CA VAL A 365 4.41 -2.22 -5.31
C VAL A 365 3.13 -3.06 -5.45
N SER A 366 3.05 -4.15 -4.70
CA SER A 366 1.91 -5.07 -4.61
C SER A 366 1.66 -5.38 -3.13
N ASP A 367 0.74 -6.31 -2.86
CA ASP A 367 0.42 -6.73 -1.49
C ASP A 367 1.65 -7.00 -0.63
N ALA A 368 1.69 -6.41 0.56
CA ALA A 368 2.86 -6.44 1.43
C ALA A 368 2.51 -6.88 2.85
N THR A 369 3.31 -7.78 3.42
CA THR A 369 3.24 -8.18 4.82
C THR A 369 4.67 -8.28 5.34
N GLY A 370 5.04 -7.45 6.31
CA GLY A 370 6.45 -7.41 6.68
C GLY A 370 6.88 -6.26 7.57
N VAL A 371 8.14 -5.86 7.36
CA VAL A 371 8.74 -4.67 7.96
C VAL A 371 9.59 -3.94 6.92
N GLN A 372 9.39 -2.63 6.80
CA GLN A 372 10.26 -1.74 6.01
C GLN A 372 10.98 -0.75 6.92
N LEU A 373 12.31 -0.83 6.96
CA LEU A 373 13.19 0.06 7.71
C LEU A 373 14.01 0.91 6.74
N GLY A 374 13.77 2.21 6.71
CA GLY A 374 14.56 3.08 5.85
C GLY A 374 14.21 4.56 5.92
N ALA A 375 14.98 5.42 5.26
CA ALA A 375 14.66 6.84 5.24
C ALA A 375 13.32 7.10 4.53
N ILE A 376 13.05 6.35 3.46
CA ILE A 376 11.81 6.39 2.69
C ILE A 376 11.28 4.97 2.52
N ASN A 377 10.03 4.73 2.92
CA ASN A 377 9.33 3.46 2.73
C ASN A 377 8.07 3.71 1.89
N LEU A 378 7.80 2.82 0.93
CA LEU A 378 6.66 2.90 0.03
C LEU A 378 5.96 1.53 -0.03
N ALA A 379 4.66 1.50 0.27
CA ALA A 379 3.80 0.36 0.03
C ALA A 379 2.64 0.75 -0.90
N VAL A 380 2.33 -0.10 -1.88
CA VAL A 380 1.20 0.06 -2.81
C VAL A 380 0.48 -1.28 -2.92
N GLY A 381 -0.84 -1.29 -2.79
CA GLY A 381 -1.63 -2.53 -2.77
C GLY A 381 -2.28 -2.78 -1.41
N ALA A 382 -2.57 -4.04 -1.05
CA ALA A 382 -3.03 -4.36 0.29
C ALA A 382 -1.84 -4.58 1.24
N ALA A 383 -1.73 -3.83 2.33
CA ALA A 383 -0.59 -3.99 3.25
C ALA A 383 -0.98 -4.31 4.70
N THR A 384 -0.16 -5.16 5.32
CA THR A 384 -0.10 -5.38 6.78
C THR A 384 1.37 -5.31 7.19
N ASP A 385 1.86 -4.10 7.31
CA ASP A 385 3.28 -3.79 7.36
C ASP A 385 3.63 -2.83 8.51
N VAL A 386 4.90 -2.82 8.89
CA VAL A 386 5.45 -1.90 9.87
C VAL A 386 6.53 -1.07 9.18
N GLN A 387 6.27 0.23 9.01
CA GLN A 387 7.17 1.14 8.33
C GLN A 387 7.84 2.10 9.33
N LEU A 388 9.18 2.08 9.38
CA LEU A 388 9.97 2.99 10.22
C LEU A 388 10.89 3.83 9.33
N GLY A 389 10.78 5.15 9.44
CA GLY A 389 11.59 6.02 8.58
C GLY A 389 11.50 7.52 8.82
N LEU A 390 11.93 8.30 7.84
CA LEU A 390 11.69 9.75 7.80
C LEU A 390 10.39 10.05 7.07
N VAL A 391 10.12 9.30 5.99
CA VAL A 391 8.90 9.40 5.19
C VAL A 391 8.36 8.01 4.92
N ASN A 392 7.10 7.78 5.29
CA ASN A 392 6.37 6.56 4.98
C ASN A 392 5.21 6.90 4.05
N VAL A 393 5.02 6.10 2.99
CA VAL A 393 3.96 6.30 2.00
C VAL A 393 3.22 4.99 1.75
N ALA A 394 1.89 5.05 1.78
CA ALA A 394 1.00 3.94 1.42
C ALA A 394 -0.10 4.42 0.42
N ALA A 395 -0.27 3.79 -0.76
CA ALA A 395 -1.49 3.91 -1.66
C ALA A 395 -2.35 2.60 -1.98
N GLY A 396 -3.62 2.45 -1.50
CA GLY A 396 -4.28 1.12 -1.31
C GLY A 396 -5.11 0.91 0.00
N GLU A 397 -5.32 -0.35 0.43
CA GLU A 397 -6.01 -0.72 1.69
C GLU A 397 -5.00 -1.28 2.71
N TRP A 398 -5.04 -0.85 3.98
CA TRP A 398 -3.95 -1.17 4.92
C TRP A 398 -4.36 -1.36 6.35
N THR A 399 -3.57 -2.18 7.01
CA THR A 399 -3.49 -2.30 8.47
C THR A 399 -2.04 -2.19 8.91
N ASP A 400 -1.56 -0.95 9.06
CA ASP A 400 -0.13 -0.67 9.22
C ASP A 400 0.20 0.08 10.51
N THR A 401 1.46 -0.01 10.91
CA THR A 401 2.06 0.94 11.87
C THR A 401 3.13 1.76 11.18
N GLN A 402 2.91 3.07 11.10
CA GLN A 402 3.85 4.01 10.47
C GLN A 402 4.47 4.91 11.54
N LEU A 403 5.79 4.79 11.73
CA LEU A 403 6.59 5.65 12.59
C LEU A 403 7.57 6.46 11.75
N SER A 404 7.30 7.75 11.55
CA SER A 404 8.20 8.62 10.80
C SER A 404 8.06 10.10 11.11
N LEU A 405 8.78 10.98 10.42
CA LEU A 405 8.50 12.42 10.50
C LEU A 405 7.26 12.79 9.68
N ILE A 406 7.05 12.11 8.55
CA ILE A 406 5.97 12.37 7.60
C ILE A 406 5.34 11.03 7.17
N ASN A 407 4.12 10.79 7.60
CA ASN A 407 3.32 9.65 7.18
C ASN A 407 2.29 10.09 6.14
N VAL A 408 2.20 9.39 5.01
CA VAL A 408 1.23 9.64 3.96
C VAL A 408 0.49 8.35 3.63
N ALA A 409 -0.83 8.36 3.77
CA ALA A 409 -1.71 7.25 3.41
C ALA A 409 -2.76 7.71 2.40
N ALA A 410 -3.03 6.88 1.40
CA ALA A 410 -4.11 7.08 0.43
C ALA A 410 -4.96 5.82 0.35
N GLY A 411 -6.26 5.95 0.65
CA GLY A 411 -7.21 4.87 0.79
C GLY A 411 -7.78 4.74 2.20
N ALA A 412 -8.54 3.67 2.44
CA ALA A 412 -9.06 3.35 3.77
C ALA A 412 -7.97 2.67 4.61
N SER A 413 -7.87 3.03 5.89
CA SER A 413 -6.76 2.57 6.73
C SER A 413 -7.19 2.26 8.16
N THR A 414 -6.67 1.15 8.68
CA THR A 414 -6.77 0.77 10.10
C THR A 414 -5.37 0.77 10.70
N ASP A 415 -4.85 1.97 10.94
CA ASP A 415 -3.43 2.17 11.12
C ASP A 415 -3.08 3.07 12.31
N VAL A 416 -1.86 2.90 12.80
CA VAL A 416 -1.26 3.79 13.80
C VAL A 416 -0.21 4.64 13.09
N GLN A 417 -0.49 5.94 12.94
CA GLN A 417 0.42 6.91 12.34
C GLN A 417 1.01 7.79 13.45
N LEU A 418 2.31 7.65 13.72
CA LEU A 418 3.04 8.50 14.64
C LEU A 418 4.09 9.31 13.86
N GLY A 419 3.96 10.63 13.88
CA GLY A 419 4.91 11.51 13.20
C GLY A 419 4.65 13.00 13.41
N LEU A 420 5.52 13.87 12.88
CA LEU A 420 5.27 15.31 12.98
C LEU A 420 4.09 15.73 12.12
N VAL A 421 3.98 15.12 10.94
CA VAL A 421 2.92 15.37 9.97
C VAL A 421 2.33 14.03 9.52
N ASN A 422 1.04 13.85 9.70
CA ASN A 422 0.29 12.69 9.24
C ASN A 422 -0.78 13.14 8.24
N VAL A 423 -0.78 12.56 7.04
CA VAL A 423 -1.74 12.89 5.97
C VAL A 423 -2.39 11.62 5.48
N ALA A 424 -3.71 11.55 5.60
CA ALA A 424 -4.51 10.47 5.04
C ALA A 424 -5.53 11.04 4.04
N THR A 425 -5.60 10.47 2.83
CA THR A 425 -6.69 10.74 1.88
C THR A 425 -7.63 9.54 1.92
N GLY A 426 -8.75 9.69 2.63
CA GLY A 426 -9.62 8.58 3.02
C GLY A 426 -10.00 8.54 4.50
N LYS A 427 -10.65 7.45 4.90
CA LYS A 427 -11.11 7.20 6.27
C LYS A 427 -10.03 6.45 7.05
N VAL A 428 -9.64 7.04 8.18
CA VAL A 428 -8.74 6.46 9.18
C VAL A 428 -9.57 5.88 10.33
N GLU A 429 -9.62 4.55 10.42
CA GLU A 429 -10.27 3.85 11.54
C GLU A 429 -9.35 3.72 12.77
N GLY A 430 -8.04 3.87 12.55
CA GLY A 430 -7.03 3.80 13.61
C GLY A 430 -6.74 5.14 14.30
N THR A 431 -5.46 5.40 14.57
CA THR A 431 -4.97 6.50 15.40
C THR A 431 -3.89 7.30 14.68
N GLN A 432 -4.07 8.63 14.65
CA GLN A 432 -3.02 9.55 14.22
C GLN A 432 -2.52 10.36 15.42
N ILE A 433 -1.20 10.40 15.62
CA ILE A 433 -0.55 11.23 16.64
C ILE A 433 0.53 12.05 15.97
N GLY A 434 0.42 13.38 16.04
CA GLY A 434 1.41 14.27 15.45
C GLY A 434 1.23 15.74 15.77
N LEU A 435 2.14 16.59 15.28
CA LEU A 435 1.93 18.05 15.42
C LEU A 435 0.79 18.50 14.51
N VAL A 436 0.74 17.95 13.29
CA VAL A 436 -0.30 18.21 12.31
C VAL A 436 -0.84 16.89 11.79
N ASN A 437 -2.16 16.70 11.91
CA ASN A 437 -2.87 15.58 11.30
C ASN A 437 -3.86 16.11 10.25
N TYR A 438 -3.97 15.41 9.13
CA TYR A 438 -4.97 15.62 8.10
C TYR A 438 -5.60 14.29 7.72
N ALA A 439 -6.94 14.25 7.64
CA ALA A 439 -7.68 13.10 7.12
C ALA A 439 -9.03 13.54 6.54
N ASP A 440 -9.61 12.77 5.62
CA ASP A 440 -11.01 12.99 5.23
C ASP A 440 -11.97 12.57 6.35
N ALA A 441 -11.68 11.49 7.06
CA ALA A 441 -12.36 11.12 8.30
C ALA A 441 -11.37 10.40 9.23
N SER A 442 -11.50 10.60 10.55
CA SER A 442 -10.65 9.92 11.54
C SER A 442 -11.42 9.66 12.82
N GLN A 443 -11.26 8.45 13.38
CA GLN A 443 -11.79 8.12 14.70
C GLN A 443 -11.02 8.84 15.81
N PHE A 444 -9.69 8.82 15.74
CA PHE A 444 -8.81 9.40 16.74
C PHE A 444 -7.61 10.10 16.08
N SER A 445 -7.54 11.43 16.22
CA SER A 445 -6.37 12.21 15.82
C SER A 445 -5.97 13.15 16.96
N LEU A 446 -4.78 12.96 17.49
CA LEU A 446 -4.20 13.81 18.52
C LEU A 446 -3.06 14.65 17.93
N GLY A 447 -3.19 15.97 18.07
CA GLY A 447 -2.18 16.88 17.56
C GLY A 447 -2.52 18.34 17.81
N LEU A 448 -1.52 19.19 17.65
CA LEU A 448 -1.69 20.64 17.82
C LEU A 448 -2.71 21.18 16.80
N LEU A 449 -2.71 20.62 15.59
CA LEU A 449 -3.66 20.94 14.52
C LEU A 449 -4.17 19.64 13.88
N ASN A 450 -5.50 19.42 13.87
CA ASN A 450 -6.13 18.17 13.41
C ASN A 450 -7.14 18.41 12.28
N PHE A 451 -6.74 18.66 11.05
CA PHE A 451 -7.63 18.98 9.94
C PHE A 451 -8.40 17.74 9.44
N ILE A 452 -9.53 17.44 10.09
CA ILE A 452 -10.36 16.27 9.76
C ILE A 452 -11.65 16.73 9.04
N ARG A 453 -11.76 16.46 7.74
CA ARG A 453 -12.79 17.06 6.87
C ARG A 453 -14.22 16.68 7.28
N ASN A 454 -14.49 15.39 7.41
CA ASN A 454 -15.74 14.80 7.87
C ASN A 454 -15.66 14.45 9.37
N GLY A 455 -14.86 15.22 10.12
CA GLY A 455 -14.74 15.13 11.56
C GLY A 455 -15.66 16.12 12.28
N ARG A 456 -15.24 16.51 13.48
CA ARG A 456 -15.91 17.54 14.26
C ARG A 456 -15.59 18.92 13.70
N ASN A 457 -16.60 19.73 13.43
CA ASN A 457 -16.48 21.12 13.00
C ASN A 457 -17.63 21.93 13.59
N HIS A 458 -17.62 22.15 14.91
CA HIS A 458 -18.75 22.74 15.62
C HIS A 458 -18.46 24.16 16.09
N VAL A 459 -19.50 24.97 16.21
CA VAL A 459 -19.43 26.30 16.81
C VAL A 459 -20.11 26.27 18.17
N ASP A 460 -19.38 26.69 19.19
CA ASP A 460 -19.84 26.72 20.57
C ASP A 460 -20.00 28.17 21.04
N VAL A 461 -21.04 28.41 21.83
CA VAL A 461 -21.17 29.60 22.67
C VAL A 461 -21.35 29.16 24.11
N TRP A 462 -20.49 29.60 25.02
CA TRP A 462 -20.55 29.20 26.43
C TRP A 462 -20.30 30.36 27.39
N GLY A 463 -20.90 30.25 28.56
CA GLY A 463 -20.64 31.10 29.71
C GLY A 463 -19.94 30.32 30.83
N THR A 464 -19.13 31.01 31.62
CA THR A 464 -18.50 30.49 32.84
C THR A 464 -19.00 31.24 34.07
N GLU A 465 -18.88 30.62 35.24
CA GLU A 465 -19.18 31.25 36.52
C GLU A 465 -18.33 32.50 36.78
N SER A 466 -17.12 32.58 36.22
CA SER A 466 -16.25 33.76 36.29
C SER A 466 -16.74 34.96 35.46
N GLY A 467 -17.92 34.88 34.85
CA GLY A 467 -18.52 35.97 34.08
C GLY A 467 -17.96 36.09 32.66
N ILE A 468 -17.29 35.05 32.17
CA ILE A 468 -16.70 35.03 30.83
C ILE A 468 -17.71 34.39 29.88
N VAL A 469 -18.02 35.10 28.79
CA VAL A 469 -18.84 34.61 27.69
C VAL A 469 -17.94 34.45 26.48
N MET A 470 -17.98 33.29 25.85
CA MET A 470 -17.10 32.89 24.76
C MET A 470 -17.91 32.41 23.57
N ALA A 471 -17.36 32.63 22.37
CA ALA A 471 -17.69 31.92 21.16
C ALA A 471 -16.45 31.21 20.63
N GLY A 472 -16.58 30.00 20.11
CA GLY A 472 -15.43 29.24 19.66
C GLY A 472 -15.73 28.17 18.63
N LEU A 473 -14.67 27.72 17.97
CA LEU A 473 -14.66 26.63 17.02
C LEU A 473 -14.08 25.38 17.69
N LYS A 474 -14.78 24.26 17.59
CA LYS A 474 -14.29 22.93 17.92
C LYS A 474 -14.05 22.14 16.65
N HIS A 475 -12.79 21.77 16.44
CA HIS A 475 -12.35 21.07 15.23
C HIS A 475 -11.57 19.82 15.59
N GLY A 476 -11.80 18.69 14.93
CA GLY A 476 -10.98 17.49 15.13
C GLY A 476 -11.61 16.16 14.69
N SER A 477 -11.13 15.06 15.26
CA SER A 477 -11.65 13.71 14.99
C SER A 477 -12.96 13.46 15.74
N VAL A 478 -13.53 12.25 15.61
CA VAL A 478 -14.77 11.85 16.31
C VAL A 478 -14.63 11.95 17.83
N HIS A 479 -13.49 11.51 18.37
CA HIS A 479 -13.26 11.42 19.81
C HIS A 479 -12.36 12.52 20.39
N VAL A 480 -11.58 13.22 19.57
CA VAL A 480 -10.61 14.23 20.03
C VAL A 480 -10.76 15.51 19.22
N HIS A 481 -10.79 16.65 19.89
CA HIS A 481 -10.93 17.95 19.23
C HIS A 481 -10.10 19.04 19.87
N ASN A 482 -9.65 19.97 19.03
CA ASN A 482 -9.08 21.24 19.45
C ASN A 482 -10.19 22.28 19.61
N ILE A 483 -9.97 23.23 20.50
CA ILE A 483 -10.90 24.30 20.83
C ILE A 483 -10.18 25.63 20.63
N TYR A 484 -10.78 26.53 19.85
CA TYR A 484 -10.29 27.88 19.61
C TYR A 484 -11.42 28.84 19.96
N GLY A 485 -11.20 29.76 20.89
CA GLY A 485 -12.28 30.63 21.37
C GLY A 485 -11.86 32.08 21.53
N VAL A 486 -12.83 32.97 21.36
CA VAL A 486 -12.72 34.39 21.66
C VAL A 486 -13.92 34.78 22.51
N GLY A 487 -13.76 35.76 23.37
CA GLY A 487 -14.85 36.16 24.25
C GLY A 487 -14.54 37.38 25.07
N VAL A 488 -15.44 37.64 26.00
CA VAL A 488 -15.39 38.79 26.89
C VAL A 488 -15.79 38.39 28.29
N ARG A 489 -15.07 38.89 29.28
CA ARG A 489 -15.54 38.90 30.66
C ARG A 489 -16.46 40.09 30.86
N VAL A 490 -17.73 39.82 31.08
CA VAL A 490 -18.80 40.84 31.22
C VAL A 490 -19.28 41.01 32.65
N ALA A 491 -19.03 40.04 33.53
CA ALA A 491 -19.36 40.13 34.95
C ALA A 491 -18.08 40.13 35.81
N GLY A 492 -17.90 41.21 36.59
CA GLY A 492 -16.77 41.47 37.48
C GLY A 492 -16.30 42.93 37.44
N ASP A 493 -15.25 43.26 38.19
CA ASP A 493 -14.84 44.66 38.42
C ASP A 493 -14.34 45.41 37.17
N ARG A 494 -13.92 44.67 36.14
CA ARG A 494 -13.48 45.23 34.85
C ARG A 494 -13.76 44.29 33.68
N PRO A 495 -14.06 44.83 32.49
CA PRO A 495 -14.19 44.05 31.27
C PRO A 495 -12.82 43.59 30.78
N LEU A 496 -12.73 42.32 30.36
CA LEU A 496 -11.51 41.73 29.78
C LEU A 496 -11.85 41.05 28.46
N LEU A 497 -11.00 41.20 27.44
CA LEU A 497 -11.01 40.34 26.26
C LEU A 497 -10.46 38.97 26.65
N ALA A 498 -11.06 37.90 26.14
CA ALA A 498 -10.64 36.53 26.41
C ALA A 498 -10.30 35.80 25.11
N PHE A 499 -9.15 35.16 25.06
CA PHE A 499 -8.78 34.22 24.01
C PHE A 499 -8.53 32.86 24.64
N SER A 500 -9.02 31.78 24.02
CA SER A 500 -8.83 30.44 24.54
C SER A 500 -8.30 29.46 23.51
N LEU A 501 -7.39 28.60 23.95
CA LEU A 501 -6.94 27.42 23.21
C LEU A 501 -7.12 26.20 24.11
N GLY A 502 -7.60 25.09 23.55
CA GLY A 502 -7.83 23.89 24.34
C GLY A 502 -7.86 22.61 23.53
N LEU A 503 -7.88 21.50 24.27
CA LEU A 503 -8.01 20.14 23.77
C LEU A 503 -9.13 19.46 24.56
N GLY A 504 -9.94 18.67 23.87
CA GLY A 504 -11.04 17.93 24.46
C GLY A 504 -11.18 16.52 23.90
N GLY A 505 -11.77 15.65 24.71
CA GLY A 505 -12.24 14.33 24.31
C GLY A 505 -13.76 14.25 24.41
N ARG A 506 -14.42 13.60 23.44
CA ARG A 506 -15.87 13.34 23.44
C ARG A 506 -16.16 11.84 23.58
N PHE A 507 -17.07 11.51 24.49
CA PHE A 507 -17.62 10.17 24.69
C PHE A 507 -19.12 10.18 24.42
N HIS A 508 -19.58 9.37 23.46
CA HIS A 508 -21.02 9.24 23.18
C HIS A 508 -21.64 8.21 24.13
N LEU A 509 -22.59 8.64 24.96
CA LEU A 509 -23.34 7.75 25.86
C LEU A 509 -24.48 7.06 25.11
N ARG A 510 -25.18 7.84 24.27
CA ARG A 510 -26.30 7.44 23.41
C ARG A 510 -26.30 8.32 22.17
N GLU A 511 -27.18 8.07 21.21
CA GLU A 511 -27.28 8.86 19.96
C GLU A 511 -27.44 10.38 20.17
N ARG A 512 -28.07 10.79 21.28
CA ARG A 512 -28.33 12.21 21.60
C ARG A 512 -27.53 12.73 22.79
N ALA A 513 -26.84 11.90 23.56
CA ALA A 513 -26.19 12.31 24.80
C ALA A 513 -24.70 12.01 24.75
N PHE A 514 -23.88 12.97 25.17
CA PHE A 514 -22.42 12.86 25.16
C PHE A 514 -21.81 13.50 26.41
N ILE A 515 -20.58 13.10 26.71
CA ILE A 515 -19.73 13.72 27.71
C ILE A 515 -18.50 14.28 27.01
N ASP A 516 -18.19 15.56 27.24
CA ASP A 516 -16.94 16.18 26.81
C ASP A 516 -16.04 16.39 28.04
N LEU A 517 -14.80 15.91 27.98
CA LEU A 517 -13.74 16.18 28.97
C LEU A 517 -12.70 17.08 28.32
N GLU A 518 -12.50 18.29 28.84
CA GLU A 518 -11.73 19.32 28.14
C GLU A 518 -10.79 20.08 29.06
N VAL A 519 -9.65 20.50 28.51
CA VAL A 519 -8.70 21.41 29.15
C VAL A 519 -8.47 22.61 28.24
N LEU A 520 -8.63 23.80 28.78
CA LEU A 520 -8.51 25.07 28.06
C LEU A 520 -7.57 26.01 28.81
N GLY A 521 -6.72 26.72 28.08
CA GLY A 521 -6.00 27.90 28.55
C GLY A 521 -6.66 29.16 28.01
N TYR A 522 -6.89 30.13 28.89
CA TYR A 522 -7.44 31.44 28.60
C TYR A 522 -6.38 32.51 28.83
N SER A 523 -6.20 33.39 27.85
CA SER A 523 -5.47 34.65 28.00
C SER A 523 -6.49 35.78 28.13
N LEU A 524 -6.44 36.51 29.24
CA LEU A 524 -7.34 37.62 29.53
C LEU A 524 -6.59 38.94 29.37
N LEU A 525 -7.05 39.79 28.46
CA LEU A 525 -6.40 41.04 28.07
C LEU A 525 -7.28 42.23 28.41
N GLU A 526 -6.65 43.31 28.84
CA GLU A 526 -7.35 44.57 29.06
C GLU A 526 -7.68 45.24 27.71
N PRO A 527 -8.95 45.58 27.41
CA PRO A 527 -9.34 46.04 26.08
C PRO A 527 -8.67 47.35 25.63
N SER A 528 -8.36 48.24 26.56
CA SER A 528 -7.80 49.57 26.29
C SER A 528 -6.31 49.53 25.98
N THR A 529 -5.56 48.66 26.65
CA THR A 529 -4.09 48.60 26.55
C THR A 529 -3.60 47.42 25.75
N GLY A 530 -4.41 46.35 25.62
CA GLY A 530 -3.99 45.07 25.06
C GLY A 530 -3.04 44.30 25.99
N ASN A 531 -2.79 44.81 27.20
CA ASN A 531 -1.92 44.14 28.15
C ASN A 531 -2.60 42.89 28.68
N LEU A 532 -1.82 41.83 28.81
CA LEU A 532 -2.24 40.61 29.47
C LEU A 532 -2.46 40.89 30.96
N SER A 533 -3.70 40.72 31.41
CA SER A 533 -4.11 40.88 32.81
C SER A 533 -3.98 39.57 33.58
N ALA A 534 -4.44 38.46 33.00
CA ALA A 534 -4.36 37.16 33.65
C ALA A 534 -4.31 36.00 32.64
N TRP A 535 -3.71 34.89 33.06
CA TRP A 535 -3.86 33.58 32.44
C TRP A 535 -4.76 32.72 33.31
N MET A 536 -5.63 31.92 32.70
CA MET A 536 -6.48 30.96 33.41
C MET A 536 -6.51 29.63 32.68
N THR A 537 -6.17 28.54 33.36
CA THR A 537 -6.36 27.18 32.88
C THR A 537 -7.65 26.62 33.49
N GLN A 538 -8.50 26.01 32.66
CA GLN A 538 -9.76 25.40 33.06
C GLN A 538 -9.79 23.94 32.62
N ALA A 539 -10.00 23.04 33.56
CA ALA A 539 -10.42 21.67 33.27
C ALA A 539 -11.94 21.58 33.44
N ARG A 540 -12.66 20.94 32.51
CA ARG A 540 -14.13 20.84 32.57
C ARG A 540 -14.64 19.49 32.12
N ALA A 541 -15.71 19.03 32.75
CA ALA A 541 -16.46 17.84 32.39
C ALA A 541 -17.89 18.23 32.09
N LEU A 542 -18.33 18.06 30.84
CA LEU A 542 -19.58 18.61 30.33
C LEU A 542 -20.50 17.48 29.88
N LEU A 543 -21.73 17.46 30.40
CA LEU A 543 -22.79 16.63 29.85
C LEU A 543 -23.52 17.44 28.78
N GLY A 544 -23.64 16.88 27.58
CA GLY A 544 -24.38 17.50 26.50
C GLY A 544 -25.51 16.63 25.96
N TYR A 545 -26.53 17.31 25.44
CA TYR A 545 -27.73 16.70 24.88
C TYR A 545 -28.12 17.38 23.57
N ARG A 546 -28.20 16.60 22.49
CA ARG A 546 -28.61 17.03 21.16
C ARG A 546 -30.13 17.21 21.14
N LEU A 547 -30.56 18.46 20.99
CA LEU A 547 -31.98 18.84 20.91
C LEU A 547 -32.54 18.50 19.52
N PHE A 548 -31.80 18.89 18.47
CA PHE A 548 -32.11 18.67 17.05
C PHE A 548 -30.81 18.36 16.28
N PRO A 549 -30.86 17.86 15.03
CA PRO A 549 -29.66 17.46 14.28
C PRO A 549 -28.55 18.53 14.21
N GLY A 550 -28.88 19.82 14.26
CA GLY A 550 -27.93 20.94 14.20
C GLY A 550 -27.72 21.73 15.49
N LEU A 551 -28.29 21.31 16.64
CA LEU A 551 -28.14 22.05 17.90
C LEU A 551 -28.11 21.13 19.13
N ALA A 552 -27.15 21.37 20.02
CA ALA A 552 -27.05 20.75 21.33
C ALA A 552 -26.89 21.79 22.44
N VAL A 553 -27.31 21.43 23.65
CA VAL A 553 -27.00 22.16 24.88
C VAL A 553 -26.00 21.35 25.69
N PHE A 554 -25.13 22.02 26.43
CA PHE A 554 -24.19 21.36 27.32
C PHE A 554 -23.98 22.14 28.62
N GLY A 555 -23.56 21.43 29.66
CA GLY A 555 -23.13 22.05 30.90
C GLY A 555 -22.51 21.06 31.87
N GLY A 556 -21.78 21.59 32.85
CA GLY A 556 -21.16 20.75 33.87
C GLY A 556 -20.12 21.48 34.72
N PRO A 557 -19.49 20.75 35.66
CA PRO A 557 -18.47 21.31 36.53
C PRO A 557 -17.17 21.63 35.79
N SER A 558 -16.49 22.65 36.30
CA SER A 558 -15.12 22.99 35.92
C SER A 558 -14.25 23.17 37.16
N TYR A 559 -12.94 23.16 36.97
CA TYR A 559 -11.97 23.62 37.94
C TYR A 559 -11.01 24.57 37.24
N ASN A 560 -10.85 25.74 37.82
CA ASN A 560 -10.08 26.83 37.24
C ASN A 560 -8.84 27.07 38.08
N VAL A 561 -7.76 27.41 37.40
CA VAL A 561 -6.50 27.85 37.99
C VAL A 561 -6.05 29.09 37.24
N ALA A 562 -5.93 30.23 37.91
CA ALA A 562 -5.51 31.47 37.29
C ALA A 562 -4.26 32.06 37.92
N ASN A 563 -3.56 32.86 37.12
CA ASN A 563 -2.37 33.62 37.44
C ASN A 563 -2.52 35.03 36.87
N GLY A 564 -2.27 36.06 37.67
CA GLY A 564 -2.25 37.46 37.22
C GLY A 564 -1.04 38.17 37.82
N ALA A 565 -0.62 39.32 37.28
CA ALA A 565 0.58 39.99 37.78
C ALA A 565 0.40 40.49 39.22
N THR A 566 -0.84 40.85 39.58
CA THR A 566 -1.26 41.17 40.95
C THR A 566 -2.28 40.17 41.51
N ALA A 567 -2.44 40.18 42.84
CA ALA A 567 -3.45 39.36 43.51
C ALA A 567 -4.89 39.67 43.08
N GLU A 568 -5.16 40.92 42.72
CA GLU A 568 -6.44 41.41 42.21
C GLU A 568 -6.69 40.95 40.77
N GLU A 569 -5.65 40.96 39.94
CA GLU A 569 -5.68 40.42 38.56
C GLU A 569 -5.98 38.93 38.50
N GLY A 570 -5.42 38.15 39.43
CA GLY A 570 -5.69 36.72 39.53
C GLY A 570 -7.05 36.38 40.15
N GLN A 571 -7.81 37.35 40.67
CA GLN A 571 -9.07 37.12 41.38
C GLN A 571 -10.27 37.10 40.43
N LEU A 572 -10.40 36.00 39.68
CA LEU A 572 -11.47 35.83 38.69
C LEU A 572 -12.71 35.09 39.22
N SER A 573 -12.62 34.48 40.41
CA SER A 573 -13.73 33.78 41.05
C SER A 573 -14.73 34.75 41.67
N PRO A 574 -16.05 34.60 41.43
CA PRO A 574 -17.08 35.47 42.00
C PRO A 574 -17.36 35.21 43.49
N TYR A 575 -16.91 34.08 44.05
CA TYR A 575 -17.13 33.68 45.45
C TYR A 575 -15.83 33.38 46.21
N GLY A 576 -14.70 33.85 45.66
CA GLY A 576 -13.38 33.64 46.26
C GLY A 576 -12.66 32.40 45.72
N SER A 577 -11.36 32.36 45.98
CA SER A 577 -10.44 31.35 45.45
C SER A 577 -9.39 30.97 46.48
N LYS A 578 -8.82 29.78 46.35
CA LYS A 578 -7.72 29.30 47.19
C LYS A 578 -6.38 29.65 46.55
N ALA A 579 -5.44 30.19 47.33
CA ALA A 579 -4.06 30.36 46.87
C ALA A 579 -3.39 28.99 46.66
N LEU A 580 -2.71 28.82 45.53
CA LEU A 580 -2.00 27.59 45.15
C LEU A 580 -0.49 27.88 45.16
N GLY A 581 0.15 27.73 46.31
CA GLY A 581 1.56 28.07 46.52
C GLY A 581 1.76 28.96 47.75
N GLU A 582 2.95 28.93 48.33
CA GLU A 582 3.27 29.61 49.60
C GLU A 582 4.17 30.83 49.31
N GLY A 583 3.72 32.03 49.68
CA GLY A 583 4.60 33.18 49.87
C GLY A 583 4.89 34.13 48.68
N ASP A 584 4.45 33.86 47.44
CA ASP A 584 4.75 34.76 46.32
C ASP A 584 3.64 35.80 46.09
N THR A 585 3.95 37.07 46.36
CA THR A 585 3.04 38.21 46.10
C THR A 585 3.09 38.66 44.64
N VAL A 586 4.08 38.16 43.89
CA VAL A 586 4.29 38.41 42.46
C VAL A 586 3.79 37.17 41.71
N ASN A 587 2.85 37.35 40.79
CA ASN A 587 2.21 36.25 40.04
C ASN A 587 1.50 35.17 40.91
N PRO A 588 0.53 35.53 41.77
CA PRO A 588 -0.16 34.57 42.62
C PRO A 588 -1.05 33.62 41.80
N TRP A 589 -0.92 32.32 42.08
CA TRP A 589 -1.80 31.28 41.53
C TRP A 589 -3.03 31.08 42.41
N ARG A 590 -4.20 31.05 41.81
CA ARG A 590 -5.49 30.92 42.49
C ARG A 590 -6.34 29.82 41.85
N GLY A 591 -6.90 28.94 42.68
CA GLY A 591 -7.75 27.82 42.23
C GLY A 591 -9.17 27.90 42.79
N TRP A 592 -10.17 27.54 41.98
CA TRP A 592 -11.56 27.42 42.42
C TRP A 592 -12.36 26.42 41.55
N PRO A 593 -13.34 25.70 42.13
CA PRO A 593 -14.32 24.94 41.33
C PRO A 593 -15.18 25.92 40.51
N GLY A 594 -15.89 25.47 39.49
CA GLY A 594 -16.69 26.32 38.61
C GLY A 594 -17.81 25.58 37.88
N LEU A 595 -18.55 26.31 37.05
CA LEU A 595 -19.65 25.79 36.24
C LEU A 595 -19.61 26.41 34.84
N VAL A 596 -19.81 25.57 33.83
CA VAL A 596 -19.93 25.98 32.44
C VAL A 596 -21.29 25.59 31.90
N LEU A 597 -21.90 26.48 31.12
CA LEU A 597 -23.15 26.23 30.39
C LEU A 597 -23.02 26.81 28.98
N GLY A 598 -23.54 26.11 27.98
CA GLY A 598 -23.45 26.56 26.60
C GLY A 598 -24.32 25.82 25.61
N VAL A 599 -24.20 26.25 24.36
CA VAL A 599 -24.83 25.66 23.19
C VAL A 599 -23.76 25.33 22.15
N GLU A 600 -23.99 24.24 21.42
CA GLU A 600 -23.14 23.74 20.33
C GLU A 600 -23.98 23.63 19.05
N ALA A 601 -23.48 24.19 17.96
CA ALA A 601 -24.05 24.07 16.61
C ALA A 601 -23.12 23.21 15.73
N PHE A 602 -23.71 22.31 14.95
CA PHE A 602 -23.01 21.29 14.13
C PHE A 602 -22.81 21.71 12.68
#